data_AF-A0A9D3W7U2-F1
#
_entry.id   AF-A0A9D3W7U2-F1
#
_cell.length_a   1.000
_cell.length_b   1.000
_cell.length_c   1.000
_cell.angle_alpha   90.00
_cell.angle_beta   90.00
_cell.angle_gamma   90.00
#
_symmetry.space_group_name_H-M   'P 1'
#
loop_
_entity.id
_entity.type
_entity.pdbx_description
1 polymer ?
#
loop_
_entity_poly.entity_id
_entity_poly.type
_entity_poly.pdbx_seq_one_letter_code
_entity_poly.pdbx_strand_id
1 'polypeptide(L)'
;MGTLQERISSTNEGSITSIQAVYVPADDLTDPAPATTFTHLDATTVLSRGLAAKGIYAAVDPLDSTSTVLYPRIVGEEHYETAQRVKQTLQHYKELQDIIAILGLDELFEEDRLTVTRARKIERFLSQPFFIAEVFTGSPGKYVCLAETIRGFKLILSRELDGLPEQAFYLVCNIDEATTKATNLEMESKLKK
;
A
#
# COMPACT_ATOMS: atom_id res chain seq x y z
N MET A 1 19.47 -21.49 11.15
CA MET A 1 18.38 -20.82 10.41
C MET A 1 17.71 -21.78 9.44
N GLY A 2 18.40 -22.31 8.41
CA GLY A 2 17.79 -23.20 7.41
C GLY A 2 16.99 -24.39 7.94
N THR A 3 17.52 -25.15 8.92
CA THR A 3 16.82 -26.31 9.51
C THR A 3 15.48 -25.98 10.19
N LEU A 4 15.30 -24.75 10.68
CA LEU A 4 14.02 -24.31 11.22
C LEU A 4 13.06 -23.92 10.09
N GLN A 5 13.56 -23.16 9.11
CA GLN A 5 12.76 -22.64 8.00
C GLN A 5 12.22 -23.76 7.11
N GLU A 6 13.02 -24.80 6.84
CA GLU A 6 12.60 -25.95 6.02
C GLU A 6 11.47 -26.78 6.67
N ARG A 7 11.29 -26.68 7.99
CA ARG A 7 10.16 -27.33 8.68
C ARG A 7 8.86 -26.56 8.53
N ILE A 8 8.93 -25.29 8.14
CA ILE A 8 7.78 -24.43 7.90
C ILE A 8 7.46 -24.55 6.42
N SER A 9 6.61 -25.52 6.07
CA SER A 9 6.21 -25.75 4.69
C SER A 9 4.79 -26.31 4.60
N SER A 10 4.29 -26.40 3.38
CA SER A 10 3.04 -27.09 3.07
C SER A 10 3.33 -28.54 2.73
N THR A 11 2.58 -29.46 3.32
CA THR A 11 2.62 -30.90 3.07
C THR A 11 1.27 -31.38 2.52
N ASN A 12 1.18 -32.66 2.16
CA ASN A 12 -0.08 -33.24 1.72
C ASN A 12 -1.15 -33.31 2.83
N GLU A 13 -0.73 -33.22 4.11
CA GLU A 13 -1.63 -33.31 5.27
C GLU A 13 -2.09 -31.94 5.78
N GLY A 14 -1.41 -30.86 5.40
CA GLY A 14 -1.75 -29.51 5.83
C GLY A 14 -0.69 -28.47 5.46
N SER A 15 -0.92 -27.23 5.88
CA SER A 15 -0.02 -26.11 5.59
C SER A 15 0.33 -25.32 6.85
N ILE A 16 1.61 -24.99 7.02
CA ILE A 16 2.06 -24.04 8.04
C ILE A 16 2.50 -22.75 7.34
N THR A 17 1.76 -21.66 7.58
CA THR A 17 2.15 -20.32 7.14
C THR A 17 2.74 -19.56 8.32
N SER A 18 4.04 -19.26 8.29
CA SER A 18 4.68 -18.47 9.35
C SER A 18 4.75 -16.99 9.00
N ILE A 19 4.35 -16.14 9.94
CA ILE A 19 4.62 -14.70 9.89
C ILE A 19 5.78 -14.42 10.86
N GLN A 20 6.91 -13.96 10.32
CA GLN A 20 8.15 -13.79 11.07
C GLN A 20 8.50 -12.31 11.19
N ALA A 21 8.55 -11.81 12.42
CA ALA A 21 9.01 -10.45 12.69
C ALA A 21 10.54 -10.42 12.68
N VAL A 22 11.12 -9.75 11.68
CA VAL A 22 12.57 -9.57 11.55
C VAL A 22 12.91 -8.14 11.94
N TYR A 23 13.70 -7.98 13.00
CA TYR A 23 14.21 -6.67 13.40
C TYR A 23 15.43 -6.32 12.52
N VAL A 24 15.36 -5.18 11.85
CA VAL A 24 16.44 -4.67 11.00
C VAL A 24 17.25 -3.65 11.82
N PRO A 25 18.50 -3.95 12.18
CA PRO A 25 19.32 -3.02 12.96
C PRO A 25 19.64 -1.78 12.12
N ALA A 26 19.49 -0.60 12.73
CA ALA A 26 19.78 0.69 12.10
C ALA A 26 19.08 0.95 10.75
N ASP A 27 17.94 0.29 10.50
CA ASP A 27 17.23 0.36 9.22
C ASP A 27 18.07 -0.11 7.99
N ASP A 28 19.14 -0.91 8.21
CA ASP A 28 20.03 -1.44 7.17
C ASP A 28 19.64 -2.86 6.73
N LEU A 29 19.00 -2.96 5.55
CA LEU A 29 18.59 -4.23 4.94
C LEU A 29 19.77 -5.07 4.42
N THR A 30 20.97 -4.49 4.33
CA THR A 30 22.18 -5.17 3.84
C THR A 30 22.94 -5.89 4.95
N ASP A 31 22.49 -5.75 6.21
CA ASP A 31 23.05 -6.50 7.33
C ASP A 31 22.95 -8.03 7.07
N PRO A 32 23.99 -8.82 7.41
CA PRO A 32 24.00 -10.25 7.14
C PRO A 32 22.85 -11.04 7.77
N ALA A 33 22.30 -10.60 8.90
CA ALA A 33 21.24 -11.33 9.60
C ALA A 33 19.88 -11.22 8.89
N PRO A 34 19.37 -10.02 8.54
CA PRO A 34 18.24 -9.86 7.64
C PRO A 34 18.47 -10.53 6.28
N ALA A 35 19.63 -10.32 5.66
CA ALA A 35 19.94 -10.85 4.33
C ALA A 35 19.83 -12.39 4.27
N THR A 36 20.36 -13.10 5.27
CA THR A 36 20.25 -14.57 5.36
C THR A 36 18.82 -15.03 5.67
N THR A 37 18.04 -14.21 6.36
CA THR A 37 16.64 -14.55 6.66
C THR A 37 15.79 -14.41 5.40
N PHE A 38 16.00 -13.36 4.60
CA PHE A 38 15.23 -13.08 3.40
C PHE A 38 15.34 -14.16 2.33
N THR A 39 16.45 -14.90 2.25
CA THR A 39 16.59 -16.01 1.28
C THR A 39 15.64 -17.18 1.53
N HIS A 40 15.03 -17.25 2.72
CA HIS A 40 14.08 -18.29 3.09
C HIS A 40 12.62 -17.82 3.08
N LEU A 41 12.36 -16.54 2.82
CA LEU A 41 11.00 -15.98 2.87
C LEU A 41 10.38 -15.91 1.48
N ASP A 42 9.18 -16.46 1.35
CA ASP A 42 8.39 -16.37 0.11
C ASP A 42 7.82 -14.97 -0.12
N ALA A 43 7.66 -14.17 0.93
CA ALA A 43 7.22 -12.79 0.85
C ALA A 43 7.87 -11.96 1.97
N THR A 44 8.19 -10.71 1.64
CA THR A 44 8.73 -9.72 2.57
C THR A 44 7.77 -8.54 2.66
N THR A 45 7.32 -8.23 3.88
CA THR A 45 6.51 -7.04 4.16
C THR A 45 7.37 -6.06 4.94
N VAL A 46 7.88 -5.03 4.26
CA VAL A 46 8.78 -4.04 4.86
C VAL A 46 7.94 -2.93 5.48
N LEU A 47 8.23 -2.59 6.74
CA LEU A 47 7.56 -1.49 7.44
C LEU A 47 8.47 -0.26 7.47
N SER A 48 8.00 0.86 6.90
CA SER A 48 8.77 2.10 6.75
C SER A 48 8.38 3.15 7.79
N ARG A 49 9.40 3.72 8.46
CA ARG A 49 9.20 4.86 9.37
C ARG A 49 8.65 6.09 8.62
N GLY A 50 9.04 6.29 7.36
CA GLY A 50 8.59 7.42 6.55
C GLY A 50 7.08 7.41 6.30
N LEU A 51 6.50 6.23 6.03
CA LEU A 51 5.05 6.06 5.85
C LEU A 51 4.29 6.25 7.17
N ALA A 52 4.84 5.73 8.27
CA ALA A 52 4.26 5.94 9.60
C ALA A 52 4.22 7.42 9.99
N ALA A 53 5.29 8.18 9.69
CA ALA A 53 5.34 9.62 9.94
C ALA A 53 4.30 10.42 9.13
N LYS A 54 3.88 9.91 7.97
CA LYS A 54 2.78 10.46 7.17
C LYS A 54 1.39 10.08 7.69
N GLY A 55 1.31 9.28 8.75
CA GLY A 55 0.06 8.76 9.32
C GLY A 55 -0.55 7.58 8.54
N ILE A 56 0.21 6.91 7.68
CA ILE A 56 -0.30 5.81 6.86
C ILE A 56 -0.11 4.51 7.64
N TYR A 57 -1.24 3.85 7.96
CA TYR A 57 -1.27 2.61 8.74
C TYR A 57 -2.07 1.51 8.01
N ALA A 58 -1.54 0.29 7.82
CA ALA A 58 -0.16 -0.11 8.16
C ALA A 58 0.88 0.59 7.29
N ALA A 59 2.05 0.86 7.90
CA ALA A 59 3.16 1.54 7.26
C ALA A 59 3.98 0.61 6.33
N VAL A 60 3.30 -0.17 5.50
CA VAL A 60 3.90 -1.13 4.56
C VAL A 60 4.47 -0.38 3.37
N ASP A 61 5.76 -0.54 3.09
CA ASP A 61 6.38 0.01 1.89
C ASP A 61 6.04 -0.86 0.66
N PRO A 62 5.24 -0.37 -0.29
CA PRO A 62 4.78 -1.17 -1.43
C PRO A 62 5.87 -1.40 -2.49
N LEU A 63 6.95 -0.63 -2.48
CA LEU A 63 8.05 -0.75 -3.42
C LEU A 63 9.09 -1.75 -2.91
N ASP A 64 9.44 -1.66 -1.62
CA ASP A 64 10.43 -2.52 -0.97
C ASP A 64 9.85 -3.88 -0.53
N SER A 65 8.52 -3.98 -0.38
CA SER A 65 7.84 -5.26 -0.12
C SER A 65 7.75 -6.11 -1.39
N THR A 66 7.98 -7.41 -1.23
CA THR A 66 8.02 -8.36 -2.35
C THR A 66 7.29 -9.65 -2.04
N SER A 67 6.89 -10.38 -3.08
CA SER A 67 6.29 -11.70 -2.94
C SER A 67 6.62 -12.55 -4.16
N THR A 68 7.07 -13.78 -3.90
CA THR A 68 7.37 -14.78 -4.94
C THR A 68 6.10 -15.32 -5.61
N VAL A 69 4.92 -15.15 -5.01
CA VAL A 69 3.65 -15.59 -5.59
C VAL A 69 3.01 -14.53 -6.49
N LEU A 70 3.56 -13.31 -6.55
CA LEU A 70 3.05 -12.24 -7.43
C LEU A 70 3.47 -12.49 -8.89
N TYR A 71 2.88 -13.52 -9.51
CA TYR A 71 3.02 -13.86 -10.91
C TYR A 71 1.64 -14.13 -11.54
N PRO A 72 1.42 -13.77 -12.83
CA PRO A 72 0.12 -13.92 -13.49
C PRO A 72 -0.44 -15.34 -13.41
N ARG A 73 0.42 -16.35 -13.55
CA ARG A 73 0.04 -17.78 -13.49
C ARG A 73 -0.47 -18.25 -12.11
N ILE A 74 -0.20 -17.49 -11.05
CA ILE A 74 -0.59 -17.83 -9.67
C ILE A 74 -1.78 -16.98 -9.24
N VAL A 75 -1.68 -15.66 -9.38
CA VAL A 75 -2.69 -14.71 -8.88
C VAL A 75 -3.73 -14.28 -9.92
N GLY A 76 -3.53 -14.67 -11.18
CA GLY A 76 -4.32 -14.19 -12.32
C GLY A 76 -3.77 -12.90 -12.93
N GLU A 77 -4.06 -12.69 -14.21
CA GLU A 77 -3.61 -11.53 -15.00
C GLU A 77 -4.07 -10.21 -14.36
N GLU A 78 -5.35 -10.13 -14.00
CA GLU A 78 -5.97 -8.90 -13.50
C GLU A 78 -5.33 -8.41 -12.19
N HIS A 79 -5.09 -9.33 -11.25
CA HIS A 79 -4.43 -8.99 -9.99
C HIS A 79 -2.99 -8.55 -10.25
N TYR A 80 -2.25 -9.31 -11.06
CA TYR A 80 -0.86 -9.01 -11.37
C TYR A 80 -0.70 -7.64 -12.05
N GLU A 81 -1.45 -7.38 -13.12
CA GLU A 81 -1.39 -6.11 -13.84
C GLU A 81 -1.75 -4.92 -12.95
N THR A 82 -2.79 -5.07 -12.12
CA THR A 82 -3.21 -4.01 -11.19
C THR A 82 -2.09 -3.70 -10.20
N ALA A 83 -1.48 -4.73 -9.60
CA ALA A 83 -0.36 -4.56 -8.67
C ALA A 83 0.87 -3.92 -9.34
N GLN A 84 1.24 -4.36 -10.55
CA GLN A 84 2.36 -3.79 -11.30
C GLN A 84 2.14 -2.31 -11.62
N ARG A 85 0.93 -1.95 -12.08
CA ARG A 85 0.60 -0.54 -12.38
C ARG A 85 0.61 0.34 -11.14
N VAL A 86 0.16 -0.17 -9.99
CA VAL A 86 0.29 0.52 -8.70
C VAL A 86 1.77 0.76 -8.38
N LYS A 87 2.62 -0.27 -8.46
CA LYS A 87 4.07 -0.13 -8.21
C LYS A 87 4.73 0.86 -9.16
N GLN A 88 4.43 0.80 -10.46
CA GLN A 88 4.96 1.75 -11.47
C GLN A 88 4.55 3.19 -11.16
N THR A 89 3.28 3.42 -10.78
CA THR A 89 2.78 4.75 -10.43
C THR A 89 3.49 5.32 -9.20
N LEU A 90 3.71 4.49 -8.18
CA LEU A 90 4.41 4.89 -6.96
C LEU A 90 5.91 5.08 -7.17
N GLN A 91 6.51 4.29 -8.06
CA GLN A 91 7.91 4.44 -8.45
C GLN A 91 8.14 5.76 -9.19
N HIS A 92 7.31 6.09 -10.19
CA HIS A 92 7.36 7.37 -10.88
C HIS A 92 7.16 8.53 -9.91
N TYR A 93 6.22 8.39 -8.96
CA TYR A 93 6.03 9.40 -7.92
C TYR A 93 7.27 9.61 -7.04
N LYS A 94 7.98 8.54 -6.66
CA LYS A 94 9.22 8.63 -5.89
C LYS A 94 10.31 9.39 -6.66
N GLU A 95 10.42 9.17 -7.97
CA GLU A 95 11.36 9.91 -8.84
C GLU A 95 10.98 11.40 -8.94
N LEU A 96 9.68 11.70 -9.02
CA LEU A 96 9.18 13.07 -9.04
C LEU A 96 9.33 13.79 -7.67
N GLN A 97 9.36 13.08 -6.55
CA GLN A 97 9.48 13.70 -5.22
C GLN A 97 10.77 14.52 -5.07
N ASP A 98 11.89 14.03 -5.60
CA ASP A 98 13.18 14.75 -5.56
C ASP A 98 13.11 16.05 -6.38
N ILE A 99 12.47 15.99 -7.54
CA ILE A 99 12.24 17.16 -8.41
C ILE A 99 11.32 18.17 -7.70
N ILE A 100 10.21 17.71 -7.11
CA ILE A 100 9.26 18.54 -6.37
C ILE A 100 9.93 19.24 -5.18
N ALA A 101 10.86 18.55 -4.49
CA ALA A 101 11.56 19.10 -3.35
C ALA A 101 12.50 20.27 -3.74
N ILE A 102 13.01 20.27 -4.99
CA ILE A 102 13.95 21.29 -5.49
C ILE A 102 13.20 22.43 -6.21
N LEU A 103 12.31 22.09 -7.14
CA LEU A 103 11.67 23.04 -8.07
C LEU A 103 10.26 23.45 -7.63
N GLY A 104 9.58 22.61 -6.84
CA GLY A 104 8.17 22.76 -6.50
C GLY A 104 7.23 21.99 -7.42
N LEU A 105 5.98 21.84 -7.01
CA LEU A 105 4.96 21.04 -7.72
C LEU A 105 4.49 21.69 -9.02
N ASP A 106 4.52 23.02 -9.11
CA ASP A 106 3.98 23.78 -10.23
C ASP A 106 4.89 23.78 -11.46
N GLU A 107 6.15 23.36 -11.29
CA GLU A 107 7.13 23.22 -12.38
C GLU A 107 7.03 21.88 -13.12
N LEU A 108 6.20 20.96 -12.65
CA LEU A 108 5.98 19.67 -13.31
C LEU A 108 5.05 19.82 -14.52
N PHE A 109 5.26 18.99 -15.53
CA PHE A 109 4.32 18.83 -16.63
C PHE A 109 2.95 18.38 -16.11
N GLU A 110 1.87 18.77 -16.78
CA GLU A 110 0.49 18.43 -16.37
C GLU A 110 0.29 16.90 -16.19
N GLU A 111 0.92 16.08 -17.04
CA GLU A 111 0.86 14.61 -16.93
C GLU A 111 1.54 14.08 -15.66
N ASP A 112 2.66 14.68 -15.26
CA ASP A 112 3.38 14.33 -14.03
C ASP A 112 2.61 14.79 -12.80
N ARG A 113 1.98 15.98 -12.85
CA ARG A 113 1.09 16.48 -11.78
C ARG A 113 -0.07 15.50 -11.55
N LEU A 114 -0.71 15.04 -12.62
CA LEU A 114 -1.76 14.02 -12.53
C LEU A 114 -1.25 12.71 -11.92
N THR A 115 -0.02 12.30 -12.28
CA THR A 115 0.60 11.09 -11.71
C THR A 115 0.88 11.25 -10.22
N VAL A 116 1.36 12.41 -9.78
CA VAL A 116 1.57 12.74 -8.37
C VAL A 116 0.25 12.69 -7.59
N THR A 117 -0.80 13.34 -8.10
CA THR A 117 -2.13 13.32 -7.45
C THR A 117 -2.66 11.89 -7.32
N ARG A 118 -2.50 11.06 -8.35
CA ARG A 118 -2.93 9.67 -8.30
C ARG A 118 -2.10 8.85 -7.32
N ALA A 119 -0.77 9.01 -7.34
CA ALA A 119 0.12 8.31 -6.43
C ALA A 119 -0.19 8.63 -4.96
N ARG A 120 -0.48 9.89 -4.64
CA ARG A 120 -0.93 10.30 -3.29
C ARG A 120 -2.24 9.64 -2.89
N LYS A 121 -3.21 9.53 -3.79
CA LYS A 121 -4.46 8.79 -3.54
C LYS A 121 -4.20 7.32 -3.28
N ILE A 122 -3.33 6.68 -4.06
CA ILE A 122 -2.92 5.29 -3.87
C ILE A 122 -2.23 5.12 -2.51
N GLU A 123 -1.28 5.98 -2.15
CA GLU A 123 -0.54 5.94 -0.88
C GLU A 123 -1.52 6.03 0.31
N ARG A 124 -2.54 6.89 0.22
CA ARG A 124 -3.60 7.01 1.24
C ARG A 124 -4.54 5.82 1.24
N PHE A 125 -4.93 5.30 0.06
CA PHE A 125 -5.84 4.16 -0.06
C PHE A 125 -5.23 2.84 0.43
N LEU A 126 -3.91 2.75 0.52
CA LEU A 126 -3.21 1.64 1.19
C LEU A 126 -3.39 1.65 2.71
N SER A 127 -3.92 2.73 3.30
CA SER A 127 -4.23 2.78 4.73
C SER A 127 -5.57 2.14 5.06
N GLN A 128 -5.62 1.40 6.17
CA GLN A 128 -6.78 0.65 6.60
C GLN A 128 -6.96 0.70 8.14
N PRO A 129 -8.17 0.95 8.65
CA PRO A 129 -8.45 0.84 10.07
C PRO A 129 -8.42 -0.62 10.54
N PHE A 130 -7.69 -0.89 11.62
CA PHE A 130 -7.56 -2.23 12.19
C PHE A 130 -8.50 -2.46 13.37
N PHE A 131 -9.08 -3.66 13.45
CA PHE A 131 -9.95 -4.08 14.55
C PHE A 131 -9.27 -3.93 15.93
N ILE A 132 -7.97 -4.25 15.99
CA ILE A 132 -7.19 -4.14 17.24
C ILE A 132 -6.91 -2.67 17.60
N ALA A 133 -6.84 -1.78 16.60
CA ALA A 133 -6.58 -0.36 16.80
C ALA A 133 -7.83 0.45 17.14
N GLU A 134 -9.02 -0.15 17.08
CA GLU A 134 -10.31 0.52 17.33
C GLU A 134 -10.37 1.18 18.71
N VAL A 135 -9.80 0.52 19.74
CA VAL A 135 -9.74 1.04 21.11
C VAL A 135 -8.93 2.34 21.22
N PHE A 136 -7.93 2.52 20.35
CA PHE A 136 -7.03 3.68 20.37
C PHE A 136 -7.46 4.77 19.38
N THR A 137 -8.05 4.37 18.26
CA THR A 137 -8.40 5.27 17.15
C THR A 137 -9.86 5.71 17.15
N GLY A 138 -10.73 4.99 17.86
CA GLY A 138 -12.18 5.20 17.86
C GLY A 138 -12.86 4.88 16.52
N SER A 139 -12.11 4.39 15.53
CA SER A 139 -12.62 4.04 14.21
C SER A 139 -12.78 2.52 14.11
N PRO A 140 -13.95 2.00 13.68
CA PRO A 140 -14.18 0.58 13.63
C PRO A 140 -13.25 -0.08 12.62
N GLY A 141 -12.64 -1.20 13.03
CA GLY A 141 -11.84 -2.02 12.14
C GLY A 141 -12.68 -2.58 11.00
N LYS A 142 -12.04 -2.84 9.87
CA LYS A 142 -12.73 -3.35 8.69
C LYS A 142 -11.90 -4.41 7.99
N TYR A 143 -12.58 -5.36 7.37
CA TYR A 143 -12.01 -6.38 6.52
C TYR A 143 -12.38 -6.09 5.07
N VAL A 144 -11.42 -6.28 4.16
CA VAL A 144 -11.60 -6.03 2.72
C VAL A 144 -11.34 -7.31 1.95
N CYS A 145 -12.24 -7.64 1.04
CA CYS A 145 -12.09 -8.79 0.16
C CYS A 145 -11.12 -8.47 -0.99
N LEU A 146 -10.34 -9.48 -1.43
CA LEU A 146 -9.37 -9.33 -2.52
C LEU A 146 -9.98 -8.71 -3.80
N ALA A 147 -11.17 -9.15 -4.19
CA ALA A 147 -11.86 -8.63 -5.37
C ALA A 147 -12.19 -7.13 -5.25
N GLU A 148 -12.55 -6.68 -4.04
CA GLU A 148 -12.83 -5.27 -3.78
C GLU A 148 -11.56 -4.43 -3.80
N THR A 149 -10.45 -4.96 -3.28
CA THR A 149 -9.13 -4.33 -3.35
C THR A 149 -8.70 -4.11 -4.80
N ILE A 150 -8.75 -5.16 -5.64
CA ILE A 150 -8.39 -5.08 -7.06
C ILE A 150 -9.28 -4.08 -7.77
N ARG A 151 -10.61 -4.16 -7.58
CA ARG A 151 -11.57 -3.20 -8.16
C ARG A 151 -11.25 -1.76 -7.76
N GLY A 152 -10.99 -1.52 -6.47
CA GLY A 152 -10.68 -0.17 -5.96
C GLY A 152 -9.42 0.42 -6.60
N PHE A 153 -8.33 -0.34 -6.67
CA PHE A 153 -7.11 0.14 -7.32
C PHE A 153 -7.27 0.33 -8.83
N LYS A 154 -8.03 -0.53 -9.52
CA LYS A 154 -8.32 -0.34 -10.95
C LYS A 154 -9.07 0.96 -11.22
N LEU A 155 -10.05 1.32 -10.39
CA LEU A 155 -10.80 2.58 -10.54
C LEU A 155 -9.92 3.82 -10.30
N ILE A 156 -8.99 3.75 -9.34
CA ILE A 156 -8.02 4.83 -9.12
C ILE A 156 -7.06 4.93 -10.33
N LEU A 157 -6.65 3.79 -10.90
CA LEU A 157 -5.77 3.73 -12.07
C LEU A 157 -6.47 4.09 -13.39
N SER A 158 -7.79 3.94 -13.51
CA SER A 158 -8.57 4.23 -14.72
C SER A 158 -8.98 5.69 -14.89
N ARG A 159 -8.60 6.57 -13.94
CA ARG A 159 -8.93 8.00 -13.89
C ARG A 159 -10.38 8.34 -13.53
N GLU A 160 -11.21 7.35 -13.24
CA GLU A 160 -12.63 7.57 -12.91
C GLU A 160 -12.83 8.35 -11.61
N LEU A 161 -11.84 8.33 -10.72
CA LEU A 161 -11.89 8.96 -9.39
C LEU A 161 -10.93 10.15 -9.25
N ASP A 162 -10.45 10.69 -10.37
CA ASP A 162 -9.49 11.81 -10.36
C ASP A 162 -10.12 13.09 -9.76
N GLY A 163 -11.45 13.27 -9.86
CA GLY A 163 -12.16 14.41 -9.26
C GLY A 163 -12.30 14.38 -7.73
N LEU A 164 -12.09 13.22 -7.08
CA LEU A 164 -12.24 13.11 -5.62
C LEU A 164 -11.02 13.67 -4.87
N PRO A 165 -11.20 14.29 -3.68
CA PRO A 165 -10.10 14.78 -2.88
C PRO A 165 -9.26 13.63 -2.28
N GLU A 166 -7.95 13.84 -2.11
CA GLU A 166 -7.02 12.84 -1.55
C GLU A 166 -7.46 12.35 -0.16
N GLN A 167 -8.03 13.25 0.66
CA GLN A 167 -8.49 12.94 2.02
C GLN A 167 -9.62 11.91 2.07
N ALA A 168 -10.37 11.75 0.96
CA ALA A 168 -11.41 10.74 0.87
C ALA A 168 -10.85 9.31 0.85
N PHE A 169 -9.60 9.13 0.42
CA PHE A 169 -8.93 7.84 0.35
C PHE A 169 -8.17 7.48 1.65
N TYR A 170 -8.20 8.34 2.67
CA TYR A 170 -7.50 8.09 3.92
C TYR A 170 -8.35 7.28 4.90
N LEU A 171 -7.80 6.19 5.46
CA LEU A 171 -8.44 5.26 6.40
C LEU A 171 -9.82 4.79 5.92
N VAL A 172 -9.90 4.38 4.65
CA VAL A 172 -11.08 3.77 4.05
C VAL A 172 -10.72 2.41 3.49
N CYS A 173 -11.69 1.51 3.43
CA CYS A 173 -11.46 0.12 3.05
C CYS A 173 -11.84 -0.16 1.61
N ASN A 174 -13.04 0.27 1.24
CA ASN A 174 -13.61 0.04 -0.08
C ASN A 174 -13.77 1.35 -0.83
N ILE A 175 -13.83 1.25 -2.14
CA ILE A 175 -13.97 2.41 -3.01
C ILE A 175 -15.30 3.15 -2.80
N ASP A 176 -16.34 2.40 -2.45
CA ASP A 176 -17.68 2.94 -2.15
C ASP A 176 -17.68 3.78 -0.87
N GLU A 177 -16.78 3.48 0.07
CA GLU A 177 -16.58 4.30 1.26
C GLU A 177 -15.80 5.58 0.94
N ALA A 178 -14.80 5.47 0.05
CA ALA A 178 -14.04 6.61 -0.42
C ALA A 178 -14.96 7.64 -1.13
N THR A 179 -15.86 7.17 -2.00
CA THR A 179 -16.84 8.04 -2.68
C THR A 179 -17.82 8.68 -1.69
N THR A 180 -18.34 7.91 -0.73
CA THR A 180 -19.25 8.43 0.32
C THR A 180 -18.55 9.47 1.20
N LYS A 181 -17.28 9.23 1.55
CA LYS A 181 -16.47 10.18 2.33
C LYS A 181 -16.19 11.45 1.54
N ALA A 182 -15.92 11.34 0.23
CA ALA A 182 -15.75 12.50 -0.64
C ALA A 182 -17.01 13.36 -0.69
N THR A 183 -18.20 12.75 -0.83
CA THR A 183 -19.47 13.51 -0.84
C THR A 183 -19.71 14.23 0.49
N ASN A 184 -19.37 13.62 1.62
CA ASN A 184 -19.51 14.26 2.93
C ASN A 184 -18.56 15.46 3.07
N LEU A 185 -17.30 15.32 2.64
CA LEU A 185 -16.32 16.42 2.64
C LEU A 185 -16.77 17.58 1.75
N GLU A 186 -17.34 17.29 0.59
CA GLU A 186 -17.91 18.32 -0.29
C GLU A 186 -19.09 19.05 0.36
N MET A 187 -20.01 18.32 1.00
CA MET A 187 -21.14 18.91 1.73
C MET A 187 -20.66 19.80 2.89
N GLU A 188 -19.72 19.34 3.69
CA GLU A 188 -19.12 20.13 4.78
C GLU A 188 -18.43 21.40 4.27
N SER A 189 -17.75 21.32 3.12
CA SER A 189 -17.11 22.48 2.50
C SER A 189 -18.12 23.54 2.02
N LYS A 190 -19.31 23.10 1.58
CA LYS A 190 -20.41 23.97 1.16
C LYS A 190 -21.15 24.59 2.36
N LEU A 191 -21.24 23.88 3.48
CA LEU A 191 -21.83 24.37 4.72
C LEU A 191 -20.96 25.41 5.46
N LYS A 192 -19.64 25.38 5.22
CA LYS A 192 -18.68 26.34 5.80
C LYS A 192 -18.44 27.58 4.94
N LYS A 193 -19.01 27.64 3.73
CA LYS A 193 -19.00 28.81 2.84
C LYS A 193 -20.31 29.57 2.96
#